data_AF-A0A061E2K7-F1
#
_entry.id   AF-A0A061E2K7-F1
#
_cell.length_a   1.000
_cell.length_b   1.000
_cell.length_c   1.000
_cell.angle_alpha   90.00
_cell.angle_beta   90.00
_cell.angle_gamma   90.00
#
_symmetry.space_group_name_H-M   'P 1'
#
loop_
_entity.id
_entity.type
_entity.pdbx_description
1 polymer ?
#
loop_
_entity_poly.entity_id
_entity_poly.type
_entity_poly.pdbx_seq_one_letter_code
_entity_poly.pdbx_strand_id
1 'polypeptide(L)'
;MVGTTFKDWCRYFQYKEGANEEDRDKNRADARNALLIVATLIAAVTFQAGVNPPGGVWQDNEDNQTAVAANPPVAVRQDTKDRIPGTAIFASDSSAYYVFLTSNTLAFSAAVLLIMSLTHTFPFKFEVRVACVSMIITYGSAIFAVTRDGDKFQLALIIAAAPLILRCLIQLLVKLVNRKPEPPCLIQAFVGPRNKTAEPPKDQTQRAKP
;
A
#
# COMPACT_ATOMS: atom_id res chain seq x y z
N MET A 1 3.53 31.99 21.70
CA MET A 1 3.01 32.43 20.39
C MET A 1 3.59 31.53 19.32
N VAL A 2 2.76 30.71 18.69
CA VAL A 2 3.16 29.91 17.50
C VAL A 2 3.35 30.90 16.35
N GLY A 3 4.48 30.84 15.65
CA GLY A 3 4.85 31.78 14.58
C GLY A 3 3.80 31.84 13.48
N THR A 4 3.50 33.05 13.02
CA THR A 4 2.40 33.39 12.10
C THR A 4 2.70 33.06 10.62
N THR A 5 3.86 32.45 10.33
CA THR A 5 4.32 32.15 8.98
C THR A 5 4.20 30.67 8.62
N PHE A 6 3.77 30.34 7.40
CA PHE A 6 3.67 28.96 6.86
C PHE A 6 4.95 28.15 7.08
N LYS A 7 6.11 28.80 7.02
CA LYS A 7 7.42 28.20 7.29
C LYS A 7 7.58 27.69 8.73
N ASP A 8 7.00 28.40 9.71
CA ASP A 8 7.05 27.99 11.12
C ASP A 8 6.08 26.85 11.40
N TRP A 9 4.93 26.84 10.74
CA TRP A 9 4.01 25.71 10.74
C TRP A 9 4.69 24.45 10.14
N CYS A 10 5.33 24.55 8.97
CA CYS A 10 6.09 23.43 8.41
C CYS A 10 7.22 22.96 9.33
N ARG A 11 7.94 23.88 10.00
CA ARG A 11 9.02 23.54 10.94
C ARG A 11 8.49 22.82 12.18
N TYR A 12 7.26 23.09 12.60
CA TYR A 12 6.61 22.38 13.70
C TYR A 12 6.35 20.90 13.38
N PHE A 13 5.98 20.59 12.12
CA PHE A 13 5.74 19.22 11.65
C PHE A 13 6.99 18.48 11.16
N GLN A 14 8.17 19.11 11.21
CA GLN A 14 9.40 18.42 10.84
C GLN A 14 9.70 17.30 11.83
N TYR A 15 9.92 16.10 11.29
CA TYR A 15 10.40 14.95 12.05
C TYR A 15 11.74 15.32 12.71
N LYS A 16 11.75 15.32 14.05
CA LYS A 16 12.97 15.57 14.82
C LYS A 16 13.68 14.25 15.08
N GLU A 17 14.87 14.12 14.50
CA GLU A 17 15.72 12.98 14.77
C GLU A 17 16.25 13.04 16.21
N GLY A 18 16.19 11.92 16.94
CA GLY A 18 16.63 11.83 18.32
C GLY A 18 18.13 12.11 18.48
N ALA A 19 18.51 12.74 19.59
CA ALA A 19 19.93 13.01 19.88
C ALA A 19 20.71 11.72 20.13
N ASN A 20 20.07 10.76 20.81
CA ASN A 20 20.64 9.48 21.19
C ASN A 20 20.05 8.33 20.35
N GLU A 21 20.71 7.17 20.34
CA GLU A 21 20.26 6.01 19.56
C GLU A 21 18.90 5.46 20.01
N GLU A 22 18.67 5.38 21.34
CA GLU A 22 17.39 4.97 21.92
C GLU A 22 16.25 5.91 21.52
N ASP A 23 16.48 7.23 21.57
CA ASP A 23 15.50 8.23 21.16
C ASP A 23 15.22 8.17 19.64
N ARG A 24 16.24 7.89 18.81
CA ARG A 24 16.05 7.71 17.37
C ARG A 24 15.17 6.52 17.07
N ASP A 25 15.39 5.38 17.73
CA ASP A 25 14.61 4.17 17.49
C ASP A 25 13.18 4.32 17.97
N LYS A 26 12.98 4.96 19.12
CA LYS A 26 11.65 5.32 19.62
C LYS A 26 10.92 6.25 18.66
N ASN A 27 11.54 7.35 18.23
CA ASN A 27 10.92 8.30 17.30
C ASN A 27 10.58 7.64 15.95
N ARG A 28 11.42 6.72 15.45
CA ARG A 28 11.14 5.95 14.22
C ARG A 28 9.95 5.02 14.40
N ALA A 29 9.84 4.35 15.53
CA ALA A 29 8.72 3.47 15.85
C ALA A 29 7.41 4.26 15.95
N ASP A 30 7.43 5.42 16.61
CA ASP A 30 6.27 6.31 16.73
C ASP A 30 5.84 6.86 15.36
N ALA A 31 6.79 7.32 14.55
CA ALA A 31 6.51 7.77 13.18
C ALA A 31 5.94 6.65 12.32
N ARG A 32 6.47 5.43 12.43
CA ARG A 32 5.94 4.25 11.73
C ARG A 32 4.50 3.96 12.16
N ASN A 33 4.20 3.99 13.44
CA ASN A 33 2.85 3.75 13.95
C ASN A 33 1.87 4.81 13.46
N ALA A 34 2.24 6.10 13.53
CA ALA A 34 1.42 7.19 13.02
C ALA A 34 1.16 7.06 11.51
N LEU A 35 2.20 6.77 10.73
CA LEU A 35 2.08 6.57 9.28
C LEU A 35 1.22 5.35 8.92
N LEU A 36 1.29 4.26 9.67
CA LEU A 36 0.41 3.09 9.49
C LEU A 36 -1.05 3.45 9.73
N ILE A 37 -1.35 4.22 10.77
CA ILE A 37 -2.71 4.69 11.06
C ILE A 37 -3.21 5.57 9.90
N VAL A 38 -2.42 6.57 9.50
CA VAL A 38 -2.78 7.48 8.40
C VAL A 38 -2.99 6.71 7.09
N ALA A 39 -2.12 5.76 6.76
CA ALA A 39 -2.26 4.96 5.55
C ALA A 39 -3.48 4.05 5.59
N THR A 40 -3.78 3.43 6.73
CA THR A 40 -4.99 2.60 6.88
C THR A 40 -6.25 3.45 6.71
N LEU A 41 -6.27 4.68 7.24
CA LEU A 41 -7.37 5.62 7.05
C LEU A 41 -7.52 6.04 5.57
N ILE A 42 -6.43 6.38 4.90
CA ILE A 42 -6.46 6.71 3.47
C ILE A 42 -6.98 5.51 2.66
N ALA A 43 -6.46 4.31 2.91
CA ALA A 43 -6.91 3.08 2.25
C ALA A 43 -8.41 2.83 2.47
N ALA A 44 -8.92 3.02 3.69
CA ALA A 44 -10.32 2.85 4.00
C ALA A 44 -11.21 3.88 3.26
N VAL A 45 -10.86 5.16 3.33
CA VAL A 45 -11.63 6.24 2.68
C VAL A 45 -11.65 6.07 1.15
N THR A 46 -10.51 5.74 0.56
CA THR A 46 -10.39 5.51 -0.89
C THR A 46 -11.14 4.26 -1.34
N PHE A 47 -11.04 3.16 -0.59
CA PHE A 47 -11.83 1.96 -0.87
C PHE A 47 -13.33 2.25 -0.85
N GLN A 48 -13.82 2.93 0.20
CA GLN A 48 -15.23 3.30 0.31
C GLN A 48 -15.70 4.18 -0.85
N ALA A 49 -14.91 5.20 -1.21
CA ALA A 49 -15.24 6.09 -2.31
C ALA A 49 -15.12 5.44 -3.70
N GLY A 50 -14.27 4.41 -3.85
CA GLY A 50 -14.14 3.66 -5.10
C GLY A 50 -15.26 2.65 -5.33
N VAL A 51 -15.69 1.94 -4.28
CA VAL A 51 -16.79 0.96 -4.37
C VAL A 51 -18.18 1.60 -4.35
N ASN A 52 -18.30 2.79 -3.74
CA ASN A 52 -19.51 3.60 -3.74
C ASN A 52 -19.22 4.92 -4.47
N PRO A 53 -19.29 4.96 -5.80
CA PRO A 53 -19.01 6.16 -6.57
C PRO A 53 -19.95 7.30 -6.14
N PRO A 54 -19.48 8.57 -6.17
CA PRO A 54 -20.33 9.71 -5.89
C PRO A 54 -21.52 9.70 -6.85
N GLY A 55 -22.70 10.08 -6.38
CA GLY A 55 -23.94 9.95 -7.15
C GLY A 55 -24.54 8.54 -7.21
N GLY A 56 -23.84 7.52 -6.71
CA GLY A 56 -24.34 6.15 -6.64
C GLY A 56 -24.22 5.38 -7.96
N VAL A 57 -24.82 4.20 -7.98
CA VAL A 57 -24.92 3.34 -9.16
C VAL A 57 -26.35 3.35 -9.69
N TRP A 58 -26.50 3.18 -11.01
CA TRP A 58 -27.81 2.97 -11.61
C TRP A 58 -28.43 1.70 -11.03
N GLN A 59 -29.64 1.81 -10.49
CA GLN A 59 -30.42 0.69 -9.99
C GLN A 59 -31.35 0.21 -11.09
N ASP A 60 -31.61 -1.10 -11.13
CA ASP A 60 -32.65 -1.64 -12.00
C ASP A 60 -34.01 -1.31 -11.37
N ASN A 61 -34.89 -0.69 -12.15
CA ASN A 61 -36.26 -0.40 -11.71
C ASN A 61 -37.15 -1.51 -12.29
N GLU A 62 -37.32 -2.60 -11.54
CA GLU A 62 -38.21 -3.71 -11.94
C GLU A 62 -39.72 -3.34 -11.88
N ASP A 63 -40.08 -2.13 -11.44
CA ASP A 63 -41.45 -1.77 -11.06
C ASP A 63 -42.34 -1.19 -12.19
N ASN A 64 -42.05 -1.45 -13.47
CA ASN A 64 -42.85 -0.89 -14.57
C ASN A 64 -43.45 -1.94 -15.52
N GLN A 65 -43.75 -3.14 -15.03
CA GLN A 65 -44.53 -4.13 -15.78
C GLN A 65 -45.80 -4.59 -15.06
N THR A 66 -46.42 -3.72 -14.26
CA THR A 66 -47.82 -3.88 -13.80
C THR A 66 -48.52 -2.52 -13.66
N ALA A 67 -48.58 -1.75 -14.75
CA ALA A 67 -49.63 -0.76 -14.96
C ALA A 67 -50.40 -1.17 -16.23
N VAL A 68 -51.32 -2.11 -16.05
CA VAL A 68 -52.30 -2.49 -17.08
C VAL A 68 -53.25 -1.31 -17.30
N ALA A 69 -53.43 -0.98 -18.58
CA ALA A 69 -54.59 -0.30 -19.18
C ALA A 69 -54.94 1.13 -18.73
N ALA A 70 -54.53 2.12 -19.53
CA ALA A 70 -55.45 2.99 -20.29
C ALA A 70 -54.67 4.16 -20.96
N ASN A 71 -54.71 4.21 -22.29
CA ASN A 71 -54.29 5.31 -23.19
C ASN A 71 -52.77 5.54 -23.38
N PRO A 72 -52.27 5.66 -24.62
CA PRO A 72 -50.90 6.09 -24.87
C PRO A 72 -50.85 7.60 -25.12
N PRO A 73 -50.30 8.43 -24.23
CA PRO A 73 -49.73 9.70 -24.64
C PRO A 73 -48.25 9.46 -24.95
N VAL A 74 -47.90 9.60 -26.23
CA VAL A 74 -46.57 9.87 -26.78
C VAL A 74 -45.42 9.33 -25.92
N ALA A 75 -44.96 8.12 -26.23
CA ALA A 75 -43.70 7.64 -25.72
C ALA A 75 -42.59 8.62 -26.16
N VAL A 76 -42.18 9.51 -25.25
CA VAL A 76 -40.85 10.10 -25.30
C VAL A 76 -39.91 8.90 -25.24
N ARG A 77 -39.36 8.53 -26.40
CA ARG A 77 -38.19 7.66 -26.46
C ARG A 77 -37.05 8.46 -25.83
N GLN A 78 -36.99 8.44 -24.50
CA GLN A 78 -35.74 8.70 -23.82
C GLN A 78 -34.85 7.55 -24.24
N ASP A 79 -33.73 7.83 -24.90
CA ASP A 79 -32.72 6.84 -25.29
C ASP A 79 -32.18 6.16 -24.02
N THR A 80 -32.93 5.18 -23.49
CA THR A 80 -32.63 4.42 -22.26
C THR A 80 -31.68 3.26 -22.53
N LYS A 81 -31.05 3.23 -23.71
CA LYS A 81 -30.14 2.15 -24.11
C LYS A 81 -28.82 2.15 -23.32
N ASP A 82 -28.46 3.26 -22.68
CA ASP A 82 -27.13 3.43 -22.07
C ASP A 82 -27.10 3.34 -20.53
N ARG A 83 -28.21 3.05 -19.86
CA ARG A 83 -28.26 2.98 -18.38
C ARG A 83 -28.32 1.53 -17.91
N ILE A 84 -27.16 0.88 -17.87
CA ILE A 84 -27.02 -0.48 -17.36
C ILE A 84 -26.93 -0.46 -15.82
N PRO A 85 -27.75 -1.26 -15.11
CA PRO A 85 -27.67 -1.39 -13.65
C PRO A 85 -26.26 -1.72 -13.16
N GLY A 86 -25.86 -1.14 -12.04
CA GLY A 86 -24.53 -1.30 -11.44
C GLY A 86 -23.46 -0.33 -11.97
N THR A 87 -23.74 0.41 -13.04
CA THR A 87 -22.83 1.44 -13.57
C THR A 87 -22.89 2.71 -12.73
N ALA A 88 -21.76 3.38 -12.48
CA ALA A 88 -21.76 4.66 -11.77
C ALA A 88 -22.61 5.73 -12.49
N ILE A 89 -23.47 6.42 -11.75
CA ILE A 89 -24.20 7.59 -12.27
C ILE A 89 -23.22 8.71 -12.66
N PHE A 90 -22.15 8.88 -11.88
CA PHE A 90 -21.08 9.85 -12.13
C PHE A 90 -20.29 9.58 -13.41
N ALA A 91 -20.36 8.38 -13.99
CA ALA A 91 -19.73 8.10 -15.29
C ALA A 91 -20.36 8.89 -16.45
N SER A 92 -21.52 9.52 -16.23
CA SER A 92 -22.18 10.39 -17.23
C SER A 92 -21.32 11.62 -17.60
N ASP A 93 -20.51 12.16 -16.66
CA ASP A 93 -19.46 13.13 -16.97
C ASP A 93 -18.11 12.41 -16.98
N SER A 94 -17.74 11.92 -18.18
CA SER A 94 -16.53 11.13 -18.39
C SER A 94 -15.28 11.82 -17.83
N SER A 95 -15.14 13.14 -18.00
CA SER A 95 -13.91 13.87 -17.66
C SER A 95 -13.66 13.92 -16.15
N ALA A 96 -14.65 14.36 -15.37
CA ALA A 96 -14.56 14.45 -13.92
C ALA A 96 -14.48 13.05 -13.28
N TYR A 97 -15.19 12.08 -13.86
CA TYR A 97 -15.17 10.69 -13.44
C TYR A 97 -13.76 10.08 -13.51
N TYR A 98 -13.06 10.22 -14.64
CA TYR A 98 -11.71 9.68 -14.80
C TYR A 98 -10.69 10.35 -13.89
N VAL A 99 -10.78 11.67 -13.68
CA VAL A 99 -9.88 12.40 -12.76
C VAL A 99 -10.07 11.92 -11.32
N PHE A 100 -11.33 11.78 -10.87
CA PHE A 100 -11.66 11.25 -9.56
C PHE A 100 -11.10 9.83 -9.40
N LEU A 101 -11.42 8.93 -10.33
CA LEU A 101 -11.11 7.52 -10.20
C LEU A 101 -9.60 7.23 -10.27
N THR A 102 -8.87 7.94 -11.15
CA THR A 102 -7.41 7.84 -11.27
C THR A 102 -6.74 8.33 -9.99
N SER A 103 -7.16 9.48 -9.46
CA SER A 103 -6.59 10.06 -8.24
C SER A 103 -6.88 9.18 -7.02
N ASN A 104 -8.10 8.66 -6.92
CA ASN A 104 -8.51 7.76 -5.85
C ASN A 104 -7.69 6.45 -5.87
N THR A 105 -7.55 5.84 -7.05
CA THR A 105 -6.76 4.61 -7.24
C THR A 105 -5.28 4.83 -6.91
N LEU A 106 -4.72 6.00 -7.28
CA LEU A 106 -3.35 6.37 -6.93
C LEU A 106 -3.18 6.50 -5.41
N ALA A 107 -4.12 7.15 -4.72
CA ALA A 107 -4.09 7.31 -3.27
C ALA A 107 -4.24 5.97 -2.54
N PHE A 108 -5.18 5.11 -2.95
CA PHE A 108 -5.36 3.77 -2.40
C PHE A 108 -4.08 2.94 -2.56
N SER A 109 -3.52 2.93 -3.77
CA SER A 109 -2.34 2.13 -4.08
C SER A 109 -1.09 2.64 -3.32
N ALA A 110 -0.92 3.96 -3.16
CA ALA A 110 0.14 4.54 -2.34
C ALA A 110 0.01 4.17 -0.87
N ALA A 111 -1.21 4.17 -0.33
CA ALA A 111 -1.50 3.73 1.03
C ALA A 111 -1.17 2.25 1.24
N VAL A 112 -1.54 1.37 0.30
CA VAL A 112 -1.21 -0.06 0.36
C VAL A 112 0.30 -0.29 0.30
N LEU A 113 1.05 0.43 -0.54
CA LEU A 113 2.51 0.34 -0.55
C LEU A 113 3.13 0.79 0.77
N LEU A 114 2.59 1.83 1.39
CA LEU A 114 3.05 2.31 2.69
C LEU A 114 2.79 1.24 3.76
N ILE A 115 1.60 0.64 3.81
CA ILE A 115 1.27 -0.47 4.70
C ILE A 115 2.24 -1.64 4.49
N MET A 116 2.49 -2.06 3.24
CA MET A 116 3.43 -3.14 2.92
C MET A 116 4.87 -2.82 3.31
N SER A 117 5.30 -1.57 3.13
CA SER A 117 6.67 -1.12 3.44
C SER A 117 6.90 -1.04 4.96
N LEU A 118 5.97 -0.44 5.70
CA LEU A 118 6.07 -0.25 7.15
C LEU A 118 5.85 -1.55 7.91
N THR A 119 5.03 -2.47 7.38
CA THR A 119 4.75 -3.75 8.03
C THR A 119 5.82 -4.81 7.77
N HIS A 120 6.85 -4.51 6.97
CA HIS A 120 7.87 -5.49 6.56
C HIS A 120 8.62 -6.16 7.71
N THR A 121 8.77 -5.48 8.85
CA THR A 121 9.51 -5.97 10.01
C THR A 121 8.66 -6.72 11.04
N PHE A 122 7.33 -6.79 10.87
CA PHE A 122 6.45 -7.45 11.84
C PHE A 122 6.43 -8.98 11.67
N PRO A 123 6.16 -9.74 12.75
CA PRO A 123 6.01 -11.20 12.69
C PRO A 123 4.83 -11.63 11.79
N PHE A 124 3.73 -10.87 11.79
CA PHE A 124 2.52 -11.14 10.99
C PHE A 124 2.55 -10.56 9.56
N LYS A 125 3.75 -10.28 9.03
CA LYS A 125 3.92 -9.67 7.68
C LYS A 125 3.32 -10.48 6.54
N PHE A 126 3.23 -11.81 6.66
CA PHE A 126 2.64 -12.65 5.61
C PHE A 126 1.13 -12.42 5.51
N GLU A 127 0.44 -12.46 6.66
CA GLU A 127 -1.01 -12.25 6.75
C GLU A 127 -1.40 -10.87 6.23
N VAL A 128 -0.68 -9.82 6.64
CA VAL A 128 -0.91 -8.46 6.14
C VAL A 128 -0.66 -8.33 4.63
N ARG A 129 0.34 -9.04 4.08
CA ARG A 129 0.56 -9.06 2.62
C ARG A 129 -0.58 -9.73 1.87
N VAL A 130 -1.03 -10.89 2.35
CA VAL A 130 -2.17 -11.62 1.76
C VAL A 130 -3.42 -10.74 1.82
N ALA A 131 -3.69 -10.08 2.94
CA ALA A 131 -4.79 -9.14 3.09
C ALA A 131 -4.68 -7.96 2.12
N CYS A 132 -3.52 -7.32 1.99
CA CYS A 132 -3.30 -6.23 1.04
C CYS A 132 -3.49 -6.66 -0.42
N VAL A 133 -2.99 -7.84 -0.81
CA VAL A 133 -3.18 -8.39 -2.16
C VAL A 133 -4.66 -8.66 -2.43
N SER A 134 -5.36 -9.30 -1.49
CA SER A 134 -6.81 -9.50 -1.58
C SER A 134 -7.55 -8.17 -1.74
N MET A 135 -7.17 -7.15 -0.95
CA MET A 135 -7.80 -5.83 -0.99
C MET A 135 -7.61 -5.14 -2.35
N ILE A 136 -6.41 -5.22 -2.95
CA ILE A 136 -6.14 -4.72 -4.31
C ILE A 136 -7.04 -5.42 -5.34
N ILE A 137 -7.17 -6.75 -5.26
CA ILE A 137 -8.01 -7.54 -6.18
C ILE A 137 -9.48 -7.13 -6.05
N THR A 138 -10.00 -7.04 -4.82
CA THR A 138 -11.40 -6.64 -4.57
C THR A 138 -11.68 -5.21 -5.03
N TYR A 139 -10.74 -4.28 -4.82
CA TYR A 139 -10.86 -2.90 -5.26
C TYR A 139 -10.87 -2.81 -6.79
N GLY A 140 -9.92 -3.49 -7.46
CA GLY A 140 -9.89 -3.57 -8.92
C GLY A 140 -11.16 -4.18 -9.51
N SER A 141 -11.69 -5.24 -8.88
CA SER A 141 -12.95 -5.87 -9.30
C SER A 141 -14.15 -4.94 -9.13
N ALA A 142 -14.22 -4.21 -8.01
CA ALA A 142 -15.30 -3.27 -7.75
C ALA A 142 -15.30 -2.12 -8.75
N ILE A 143 -14.13 -1.54 -9.04
CA ILE A 143 -14.07 -0.48 -10.06
C ILE A 143 -14.43 -1.02 -11.44
N PHE A 144 -13.97 -2.22 -11.81
CA PHE A 144 -14.35 -2.85 -13.08
C PHE A 144 -15.86 -3.07 -13.20
N ALA A 145 -16.53 -3.45 -12.11
CA ALA A 145 -17.99 -3.62 -12.10
C ALA A 145 -18.71 -2.28 -12.31
N VAL A 146 -18.16 -1.19 -11.77
CA VAL A 146 -18.76 0.16 -11.80
C VAL A 146 -18.45 0.92 -13.10
N THR A 147 -17.31 0.63 -13.76
CA THR A 147 -16.84 1.27 -15.00
C THR A 147 -16.85 0.29 -16.16
N ARG A 148 -17.90 0.30 -17.00
CA ARG A 148 -18.12 -0.70 -18.06
C ARG A 148 -17.75 -0.22 -19.48
N ASP A 149 -16.83 0.74 -19.60
CA ASP A 149 -16.23 1.21 -20.87
C ASP A 149 -14.81 0.65 -21.03
N GLY A 150 -14.72 -0.57 -21.56
CA GLY A 150 -13.57 -1.49 -21.39
C GLY A 150 -12.19 -1.01 -21.89
N ASP A 151 -12.11 -0.23 -22.96
CA ASP A 151 -10.85 -0.11 -23.71
C ASP A 151 -9.91 0.99 -23.16
N LYS A 152 -10.48 2.12 -22.71
CA LYS A 152 -9.71 3.23 -22.13
C LYS A 152 -9.43 3.00 -20.65
N PHE A 153 -10.27 2.21 -20.01
CA PHE A 153 -10.25 1.96 -18.58
C PHE A 153 -9.15 1.01 -18.14
N GLN A 154 -8.98 -0.10 -18.86
CA GLN A 154 -7.88 -1.05 -18.62
C GLN A 154 -6.53 -0.34 -18.71
N LEU A 155 -6.35 0.50 -19.72
CA LEU A 155 -5.12 1.27 -19.89
C LEU A 155 -4.92 2.28 -18.75
N ALA A 156 -5.96 3.01 -18.33
CA ALA A 156 -5.87 3.97 -17.23
C ALA A 156 -5.55 3.29 -15.88
N LEU A 157 -6.14 2.13 -15.59
CA LEU A 157 -5.91 1.36 -14.38
C LEU A 157 -4.50 0.74 -14.37
N ILE A 158 -4.03 0.26 -15.52
CA ILE A 158 -2.64 -0.19 -15.71
C ILE A 158 -1.65 0.98 -15.55
N ILE A 159 -1.94 2.16 -16.13
CA ILE A 159 -1.10 3.36 -16.00
C ILE A 159 -1.06 3.85 -14.54
N ALA A 160 -2.18 3.80 -13.80
CA ALA A 160 -2.23 4.20 -12.39
C ALA A 160 -1.48 3.21 -11.47
N ALA A 161 -1.57 1.90 -11.77
CA ALA A 161 -0.90 0.86 -11.00
C ALA A 161 0.60 0.72 -11.36
N ALA A 162 1.01 1.00 -12.59
CA ALA A 162 2.35 0.75 -13.11
C ALA A 162 3.49 1.46 -12.33
N PRO A 163 3.40 2.74 -11.95
CA PRO A 163 4.46 3.41 -11.18
C PRO A 163 4.66 2.80 -9.79
N LEU A 164 3.59 2.25 -9.22
CA LEU A 164 3.56 1.69 -7.87
C LEU A 164 4.01 0.24 -7.87
N ILE A 165 3.60 -0.54 -8.89
CA ILE A 165 4.19 -1.83 -9.21
C ILE A 165 5.68 -1.66 -9.45
N LEU A 166 6.10 -0.67 -10.25
CA LEU A 166 7.51 -0.37 -10.53
C LEU A 166 8.29 0.00 -9.27
N ARG A 167 7.77 0.87 -8.39
CA ARG A 167 8.41 1.17 -7.09
C ARG A 167 8.51 -0.06 -6.19
N CYS A 168 7.46 -0.89 -6.14
CA CYS A 168 7.47 -2.15 -5.40
C CYS A 168 8.51 -3.12 -5.96
N LEU A 169 8.61 -3.21 -7.30
CA LEU A 169 9.58 -4.03 -8.01
C LEU A 169 11.01 -3.55 -7.74
N ILE A 170 11.25 -2.23 -7.77
CA ILE A 170 12.56 -1.66 -7.43
C ILE A 170 12.94 -1.99 -5.99
N GLN A 171 12.04 -1.83 -5.02
CA GLN A 171 12.35 -2.17 -3.63
C GLN A 171 12.58 -3.68 -3.43
N LEU A 172 11.84 -4.52 -4.15
CA LEU A 172 12.03 -5.97 -4.14
C LEU A 172 13.36 -6.35 -4.78
N LEU A 173 13.69 -5.80 -5.96
CA LEU A 173 14.95 -6.02 -6.67
C LEU A 173 16.14 -5.56 -5.84
N VAL A 174 16.08 -4.36 -5.25
CA VAL A 174 17.11 -3.86 -4.33
C VAL A 174 17.29 -4.81 -3.14
N LYS A 175 16.20 -5.36 -2.57
CA LYS A 175 16.28 -6.38 -1.53
C LYS A 175 16.88 -7.71 -2.01
N LEU A 176 16.58 -8.13 -3.24
CA LEU A 176 17.11 -9.37 -3.81
C LEU A 176 18.59 -9.24 -4.19
N VAL A 177 18.99 -8.08 -4.71
CA VAL A 177 20.39 -7.74 -5.03
C VAL A 177 21.21 -7.56 -3.74
N ASN A 178 20.62 -6.94 -2.72
CA ASN A 178 21.28 -6.74 -1.42
C ASN A 178 21.13 -7.92 -0.46
N ARG A 179 20.42 -8.98 -0.83
CA ARG A 179 20.46 -10.25 -0.10
C ARG A 179 21.86 -10.81 -0.29
N LYS A 180 22.72 -10.65 0.73
CA LYS A 180 23.89 -11.52 0.84
C LYS A 180 23.40 -12.96 0.74
N PRO A 181 23.97 -13.81 -0.13
CA PRO A 181 23.67 -15.22 -0.09
C PRO A 181 24.03 -15.72 1.31
N GLU A 182 23.02 -16.21 2.04
CA GLU A 182 23.25 -16.99 3.25
C GLU A 182 24.18 -18.14 2.85
N PRO A 183 25.37 -18.27 3.45
CA PRO A 183 26.22 -19.43 3.16
C PRO A 183 25.41 -20.68 3.53
N PRO A 184 25.36 -21.72 2.67
CA PRO A 184 24.66 -22.95 3.00
C PRO A 184 25.08 -23.45 4.38
N CYS A 185 24.10 -23.70 5.26
CA CYS A 185 24.29 -24.11 6.65
C CYS A 185 25.12 -25.40 6.83
N LEU A 186 25.53 -26.04 5.74
CA LEU A 186 26.26 -27.31 5.69
C LEU A 186 27.78 -27.16 5.89
N ILE A 187 28.34 -25.94 5.96
CA ILE A 187 29.79 -25.74 6.18
C ILE A 187 30.14 -25.36 7.63
N GLN A 188 29.17 -24.96 8.46
CA GLN A 188 29.46 -24.70 9.89
C GLN A 188 29.55 -25.97 10.75
N ALA A 189 29.16 -27.15 10.23
CA ALA A 189 29.29 -28.42 10.94
C ALA A 189 30.70 -29.04 10.87
N PHE A 190 31.60 -28.55 10.01
CA PHE A 190 32.95 -29.13 9.82
C PHE A 190 34.10 -28.33 10.42
N VAL A 191 33.85 -27.13 10.95
CA VAL A 191 34.86 -26.38 11.70
C VAL A 191 34.68 -26.66 13.19
N GLY A 192 34.98 -27.91 13.58
CA GLY A 192 35.19 -28.26 14.98
C GLY A 192 36.40 -27.50 15.55
N PRO A 193 36.41 -27.17 16.85
CA PRO A 193 37.49 -26.42 17.47
C PRO A 193 38.77 -27.27 17.49
N ARG A 194 39.78 -26.89 16.69
CA ARG A 194 41.11 -27.49 16.77
C ARG A 194 41.81 -26.98 18.03
N ASN A 195 42.04 -27.93 18.92
CA ASN A 195 42.57 -27.88 20.27
C ASN A 195 43.88 -27.07 20.44
N LYS A 196 43.92 -26.26 21.50
CA LYS A 196 45.03 -25.88 22.39
C LYS A 196 46.47 -25.95 21.86
N THR A 197 47.06 -24.77 21.67
CA THR A 197 48.52 -24.56 21.72
C THR A 197 49.02 -24.90 23.12
N ALA A 198 49.81 -25.96 23.25
CA ALA A 198 50.57 -26.25 24.47
C ALA A 198 51.75 -25.26 24.55
N GLU A 199 51.79 -24.44 25.60
CA GLU A 199 52.94 -23.60 25.95
C GLU A 199 53.99 -24.46 26.66
N PRO A 200 55.28 -24.43 26.28
CA PRO A 200 56.33 -25.15 26.99
C PRO A 200 56.75 -24.40 28.27
N PRO A 201 57.27 -25.11 29.29
CA PRO A 201 57.53 -24.54 30.61
C PRO A 201 58.72 -23.58 30.60
N LYS A 202 58.55 -22.43 31.27
CA LYS A 202 59.61 -21.44 31.51
C LYS A 202 60.56 -21.97 32.59
N ASP A 203 61.80 -22.21 32.22
CA ASP A 203 62.90 -22.52 33.14
C ASP A 203 63.22 -21.26 33.98
N GLN A 204 62.86 -21.30 35.26
CA GLN A 204 63.32 -20.33 36.25
C GLN A 204 64.59 -20.87 36.91
N THR A 205 65.74 -20.67 36.28
CA THR A 205 67.02 -20.73 37.00
C THR A 205 67.36 -19.32 37.49
N GLN A 206 67.12 -19.13 38.78
CA GLN A 206 67.40 -17.93 39.54
C GLN A 206 68.91 -17.63 39.57
N ARG A 207 69.23 -16.41 39.16
CA ARG A 207 70.47 -15.70 39.40
C ARG A 207 70.51 -15.32 40.89
N ALA A 208 71.35 -15.97 41.69
CA ALA A 208 71.82 -15.44 42.97
C ALA A 208 73.32 -15.14 42.87
N LYS A 209 73.66 -13.86 42.93
CA LYS A 209 74.96 -13.30 43.32
C LYS A 209 75.05 -13.35 44.87
N PRO A 210 76.22 -13.26 45.51
CA PRO A 210 77.42 -12.48 45.14
C PRO A 210 78.59 -13.30 44.60
#